data_AF-E2C594-F1
#
_entry.id   AF-E2C594-F1
#
_cell.length_a   1.000
_cell.length_b   1.000
_cell.length_c   1.000
_cell.angle_alpha   90.00
_cell.angle_beta   90.00
_cell.angle_gamma   90.00
#
_symmetry.space_group_name_H-M   'P 1'
#
loop_
_entity.id
_entity.type
_entity.pdbx_description
1 polymer ?
#
loop_
_entity_poly.entity_id
_entity_poly.type
_entity_poly.pdbx_seq_one_letter_code
_entity_poly.pdbx_strand_id
1 'polypeptide(L)'
;ISNGRCKELLSQGVTREDCCASNAAAATAYSEEDLDSGSLFFWKVLGGGVQCRPCRESCAEVRCEEGKKCVVRRGRPRCVCSPECKAPRGGGPVCGTDGKSYKSLCRLKKRACKKGSHELAVAYNGHCQTPPPSSPPPPPPPPPPPPPPPTSQRR
;
A
#
# COMPACT_ATOMS: atom_id res chain seq x y z
N ILE A 1 -0.49 6.88 -15.26
CA ILE A 1 -0.21 6.80 -16.70
C ILE A 1 -1.09 5.74 -17.37
N SER A 2 -1.80 6.07 -18.45
CA SER A 2 -2.58 5.18 -19.32
C SER A 2 -2.28 5.55 -20.76
N ASN A 3 -1.87 4.61 -21.61
CA ASN A 3 -1.50 4.86 -23.03
C ASN A 3 -0.53 6.04 -23.20
N GLY A 4 0.54 6.06 -22.39
CA GLY A 4 1.53 7.16 -22.39
C GLY A 4 1.08 8.48 -21.78
N ARG A 5 -0.14 8.57 -21.23
CA ARG A 5 -0.69 9.82 -20.68
C ARG A 5 -0.87 9.81 -19.17
N CYS A 6 -0.40 10.86 -18.51
CA CYS A 6 -0.53 11.08 -17.07
C CYS A 6 -1.92 11.63 -16.75
N LYS A 7 -2.57 11.04 -15.73
CA LYS A 7 -3.95 11.36 -15.32
C LYS A 7 -4.03 12.00 -13.94
N GLU A 8 -2.87 12.15 -13.30
CA GLU A 8 -2.72 12.77 -11.99
C GLU A 8 -1.44 13.61 -12.02
N LEU A 9 -1.49 14.77 -11.38
CA LEU A 9 -0.43 15.77 -11.34
C LEU A 9 0.05 15.81 -9.91
N LEU A 10 1.34 15.53 -9.71
CA LEU A 10 1.97 15.51 -8.40
C LEU A 10 2.54 16.88 -8.04
N SER A 11 3.24 17.52 -8.98
CA SER A 11 3.93 18.81 -8.80
C SER A 11 4.11 19.52 -10.15
N GLN A 12 4.33 20.83 -10.12
CA GLN A 12 4.57 21.70 -11.28
C GLN A 12 5.79 22.58 -11.07
N GLY A 13 6.37 23.09 -12.17
CA GLY A 13 7.57 23.92 -12.12
C GLY A 13 8.79 23.18 -11.58
N VAL A 14 8.83 21.86 -11.76
CA VAL A 14 9.94 20.99 -11.32
C VAL A 14 10.71 20.48 -12.52
N THR A 15 12.02 20.31 -12.35
CA THR A 15 12.88 19.71 -13.37
C THR A 15 12.61 18.20 -13.48
N ARG A 16 13.10 17.59 -14.55
CA ARG A 16 13.01 16.14 -14.72
C ARG A 16 13.79 15.41 -13.64
N GLU A 17 14.95 15.95 -13.27
CA GLU A 17 15.84 15.42 -12.25
C GLU A 17 15.15 15.40 -10.89
N ASP A 18 14.49 16.51 -10.53
CA ASP A 18 13.73 16.62 -9.27
C ASP A 18 12.50 15.71 -9.28
N CYS A 19 11.77 15.64 -10.40
CA CYS A 19 10.61 14.77 -10.55
C CYS A 19 10.99 13.28 -10.42
N CYS A 20 12.12 12.89 -11.01
CA CYS A 20 12.59 11.51 -11.11
C CYS A 20 13.67 11.15 -10.08
N ALA A 21 13.81 11.95 -9.01
CA ALA A 21 14.74 11.69 -7.92
C ALA A 21 14.58 10.28 -7.31
N SER A 22 15.62 9.79 -6.64
CA SER A 22 15.70 8.40 -6.14
C SER A 22 14.62 7.99 -5.11
N ASN A 23 13.93 8.97 -4.52
CA ASN A 23 12.81 8.75 -3.60
C ASN A 23 11.44 8.87 -4.29
N ALA A 24 11.40 9.16 -5.59
CA ALA A 24 10.16 9.24 -6.35
C ALA A 24 9.44 7.90 -6.33
N ALA A 25 8.11 7.96 -6.23
CA ALA A 25 7.27 6.77 -6.25
C ALA A 25 7.50 5.96 -7.54
N ALA A 26 7.36 4.64 -7.45
CA ALA A 26 7.53 3.72 -8.58
C ALA A 26 6.71 4.09 -9.83
N ALA A 27 5.60 4.80 -9.65
CA ALA A 27 4.67 5.17 -10.71
C ALA A 27 4.87 6.60 -11.25
N THR A 28 5.86 7.34 -10.74
CA THR A 28 6.14 8.71 -11.14
C THR A 28 6.57 8.80 -12.59
N ALA A 29 6.13 9.85 -13.26
CA ALA A 29 6.41 10.15 -14.64
C ALA A 29 6.51 11.66 -14.84
N TYR A 30 7.31 12.05 -15.81
CA TYR A 30 7.58 13.44 -16.15
C TYR A 30 6.96 13.80 -17.49
N SER A 31 6.44 15.02 -17.59
CA SER A 31 5.98 15.65 -18.82
C SER A 31 6.97 16.76 -19.16
N GLU A 32 7.53 16.76 -20.37
CA GLU A 32 8.37 17.86 -20.87
C GLU A 32 7.54 19.06 -21.31
N GLU A 33 6.22 18.88 -21.48
CA GLU A 33 5.31 19.98 -21.81
C GLU A 33 5.04 20.81 -20.56
N ASP A 34 5.36 22.11 -20.62
CA ASP A 34 4.90 23.10 -19.66
C ASP A 34 3.39 23.24 -19.79
N LEU A 35 2.69 22.74 -18.78
CA LEU A 35 1.23 22.76 -18.75
C LEU A 35 0.77 24.12 -18.22
N ASP A 36 0.34 25.01 -19.11
CA ASP A 36 -0.28 26.26 -18.72
C ASP A 36 -1.62 26.02 -17.96
N SER A 37 -2.07 27.04 -17.22
CA SER A 37 -3.30 26.99 -16.43
C SER A 37 -4.53 26.52 -17.23
N GLY A 38 -4.63 26.87 -18.51
CA GLY A 38 -5.71 26.44 -19.40
C GLY A 38 -5.60 24.98 -19.80
N SER A 39 -4.43 24.55 -20.24
CA SER A 39 -4.15 23.15 -20.60
C SER A 39 -4.42 22.19 -19.44
N LEU A 40 -4.07 22.59 -18.22
CA LEU A 40 -4.38 21.85 -17.00
C LEU A 40 -5.88 21.77 -16.71
N PHE A 41 -6.59 22.88 -16.90
CA PHE A 41 -8.03 22.94 -16.72
C PHE A 41 -8.73 21.98 -17.71
N PHE A 42 -8.39 22.06 -19.00
CA PHE A 42 -8.94 21.15 -20.01
C PHE A 42 -8.67 19.69 -19.69
N TRP A 43 -7.44 19.38 -19.29
CA TRP A 43 -7.07 18.03 -18.91
C TRP A 43 -7.88 17.50 -17.71
N LYS A 44 -8.06 18.32 -16.66
CA LYS A 44 -8.82 17.94 -15.46
C LYS A 44 -10.32 17.78 -15.75
N VAL A 45 -10.88 18.58 -16.66
CA VAL A 45 -12.32 18.64 -16.95
C VAL A 45 -12.74 17.68 -18.06
N LEU A 46 -12.10 17.74 -19.22
CA LEU A 46 -12.45 16.91 -20.40
C LEU A 46 -11.78 15.53 -20.34
N GLY A 47 -10.80 15.34 -19.45
CA GLY A 47 -10.00 14.14 -19.39
C GLY A 47 -9.00 14.06 -20.56
N GLY A 48 -8.43 12.87 -20.76
CA GLY A 48 -7.47 12.62 -21.86
C GLY A 48 -6.03 12.47 -21.40
N GLY A 49 -5.59 13.17 -20.35
CA GLY A 49 -4.22 13.03 -19.87
C GLY A 49 -3.18 13.86 -20.61
N VAL A 50 -2.10 14.21 -19.92
CA VAL A 50 -0.93 14.90 -20.50
C VAL A 50 0.10 13.88 -20.95
N GLN A 51 0.83 14.14 -22.03
CA GLN A 51 1.84 13.19 -22.51
C GLN A 51 2.97 13.11 -21.49
N CYS A 52 3.38 11.90 -21.09
CA CYS A 52 4.44 11.76 -20.09
C CYS A 52 5.25 10.48 -20.27
N ARG A 53 6.49 10.52 -19.79
CA ARG A 53 7.42 9.38 -19.79
C ARG A 53 7.68 8.92 -18.36
N PRO A 54 7.65 7.59 -18.09
CA PRO A 54 7.91 7.08 -16.76
C PRO A 54 9.35 7.40 -16.35
N CYS A 55 9.56 7.75 -15.08
CA CYS A 55 10.91 7.94 -14.54
C CYS A 55 11.68 6.61 -14.51
N ARG A 56 10.96 5.50 -14.33
CA ARG A 56 11.51 4.15 -14.17
C ARG A 56 10.73 3.15 -15.01
N GLU A 57 11.44 2.31 -15.74
CA GLU A 57 10.85 1.22 -16.55
C GLU A 57 10.98 -0.14 -15.87
N SER A 58 11.87 -0.26 -14.87
CA SER A 58 12.13 -1.49 -14.12
C SER A 58 12.13 -1.26 -12.61
N CYS A 59 12.26 -2.35 -11.85
CA CYS A 59 12.35 -2.31 -10.39
C CYS A 59 13.78 -2.09 -9.86
N ALA A 60 14.80 -1.93 -10.73
CA ALA A 60 16.21 -1.93 -10.31
C ALA A 60 16.54 -0.81 -9.30
N GLU A 61 15.94 0.36 -9.47
CA GLU A 61 16.20 1.54 -8.63
C GLU A 61 14.95 2.03 -7.90
N VAL A 62 13.92 1.19 -7.81
CA VAL A 62 12.65 1.54 -7.16
C VAL A 62 12.69 1.18 -5.69
N ARG A 63 12.56 2.20 -4.84
CA ARG A 63 12.40 2.03 -3.39
C ARG A 63 10.92 2.04 -3.03
N CYS A 64 10.46 0.93 -2.44
CA CYS A 64 9.11 0.83 -1.92
C CYS A 64 9.12 1.03 -0.40
N GLU A 65 8.01 1.55 0.14
CA GLU A 65 7.78 1.62 1.58
C GLU A 65 7.78 0.22 2.22
N GLU A 66 7.93 0.18 3.54
CA GLU A 66 7.98 -1.05 4.33
C GLU A 66 6.77 -1.96 4.07
N GLY A 67 7.01 -3.27 3.98
CA GLY A 67 5.98 -4.26 3.70
C GLY A 67 5.46 -4.24 2.24
N LYS A 68 6.07 -3.46 1.35
CA LYS A 68 5.79 -3.47 -0.09
C LYS A 68 7.00 -4.01 -0.86
N LYS A 69 6.72 -4.66 -1.99
CA LYS A 69 7.73 -5.15 -2.94
C LYS A 69 7.49 -4.54 -4.31
N CYS A 70 8.56 -4.18 -5.03
CA CYS A 70 8.43 -3.74 -6.41
C CYS A 70 8.15 -4.94 -7.33
N VAL A 71 7.16 -4.79 -8.20
CA VAL A 71 6.85 -5.73 -9.29
C VAL A 71 6.58 -4.96 -10.57
N VAL A 72 6.96 -5.52 -11.71
CA VAL A 72 6.60 -4.96 -13.02
C VAL A 72 5.21 -5.47 -13.42
N ARG A 73 4.27 -4.56 -13.70
CA ARG A 73 2.93 -4.87 -14.20
C ARG A 73 2.65 -4.04 -15.43
N ARG A 74 2.35 -4.71 -16.55
CA ARG A 74 2.14 -4.06 -17.87
C ARG A 74 3.32 -3.14 -18.25
N GLY A 75 4.54 -3.65 -18.10
CA GLY A 75 5.78 -2.92 -18.42
C GLY A 75 6.10 -1.74 -17.49
N ARG A 76 5.47 -1.64 -16.31
CA ARG A 76 5.73 -0.55 -15.35
C ARG A 76 6.00 -1.04 -13.93
N PRO A 77 6.98 -0.47 -13.23
CA PRO A 77 7.22 -0.80 -11.84
C PRO A 77 6.08 -0.31 -10.94
N ARG A 78 5.71 -1.14 -9.98
CA ARG A 78 4.66 -0.87 -8.99
C ARG A 78 5.05 -1.45 -7.65
N CYS A 79 4.93 -0.66 -6.60
CA CYS A 79 5.04 -1.15 -5.22
C CYS A 79 3.72 -1.83 -4.82
N VAL A 80 3.77 -3.13 -4.52
CA VAL A 80 2.61 -3.92 -4.10
C VAL A 80 2.80 -4.43 -2.68
N CYS A 81 1.72 -4.45 -1.90
CA CYS A 81 1.71 -5.02 -0.56
C CYS A 81 2.13 -6.49 -0.57
N SER A 82 3.25 -6.75 0.09
CA SER A 82 3.88 -8.06 0.26
C SER A 82 4.31 -8.23 1.72
N PRO A 83 3.34 -8.30 2.67
CA PRO A 83 3.68 -8.51 4.07
C PRO A 83 4.41 -9.84 4.24
N GLU A 84 5.32 -9.90 5.23
CA GLU A 84 5.98 -11.16 5.58
C GLU A 84 4.94 -12.18 6.07
N CYS A 85 4.67 -13.16 5.22
CA CYS A 85 3.82 -14.29 5.52
C CYS A 85 4.71 -15.54 5.56
N LYS A 86 5.50 -15.67 6.62
CA LYS A 86 6.20 -16.92 6.94
C LYS A 86 5.13 -17.93 7.35
N ALA A 87 4.59 -18.67 6.39
CA ALA A 87 3.64 -19.72 6.68
C ALA A 87 4.41 -20.98 7.14
N PRO A 88 4.13 -21.56 8.31
CA PRO A 88 3.65 -22.92 8.29
C PRO A 88 2.21 -22.89 7.76
N ARG A 89 1.81 -23.95 7.06
CA ARG A 89 0.51 -24.13 6.41
C ARG A 89 -0.71 -24.19 7.38
N GLY A 90 -0.79 -23.33 8.41
CA GLY A 90 -1.68 -23.52 9.56
C GLY A 90 -2.32 -22.27 10.19
N GLY A 91 -2.25 -21.10 9.56
CA GLY A 91 -3.00 -19.94 10.05
C GLY A 91 -4.44 -19.98 9.55
N GLY A 92 -5.37 -20.52 10.34
CA GLY A 92 -6.81 -20.54 10.04
C GLY A 92 -7.43 -19.15 9.82
N PRO A 93 -8.75 -19.06 9.60
CA PRO A 93 -9.44 -17.78 9.47
C PRO A 93 -9.22 -16.92 10.73
N VAL A 94 -9.26 -15.59 10.55
CA VAL A 94 -9.15 -14.61 11.65
C VAL A 94 -10.24 -13.55 11.51
N CYS A 95 -10.75 -13.06 12.64
CA CYS A 95 -11.63 -11.90 12.68
C CYS A 95 -10.80 -10.63 12.82
N GLY A 96 -11.01 -9.65 11.95
CA GLY A 96 -10.35 -8.35 12.03
C GLY A 96 -11.01 -7.41 13.05
N THR A 97 -10.27 -6.41 13.51
CA THR A 97 -10.81 -5.29 14.30
C THR A 97 -11.88 -4.49 13.55
N ASP A 98 -11.98 -4.65 12.23
CA ASP A 98 -13.04 -4.10 11.39
C ASP A 98 -14.31 -4.99 11.31
N GLY A 99 -14.40 -6.02 12.17
CA GLY A 99 -15.53 -6.94 12.23
C GLY A 99 -15.64 -7.87 11.01
N LYS A 100 -14.59 -8.00 10.19
CA LYS A 100 -14.60 -8.83 8.98
C LYS A 100 -13.74 -10.07 9.13
N SER A 101 -14.25 -11.20 8.63
CA SER A 101 -13.52 -12.45 8.57
C SER A 101 -12.51 -12.44 7.43
N TYR A 102 -11.26 -12.79 7.72
CA TYR A 102 -10.18 -12.97 6.76
C TYR A 102 -9.75 -14.42 6.71
N LYS A 103 -9.55 -14.98 5.51
CA LYS A 103 -9.15 -16.38 5.30
C LYS A 103 -7.83 -16.77 5.97
N SER A 104 -7.01 -15.80 6.35
CA SER A 104 -5.76 -15.96 7.11
C SER A 104 -5.25 -14.61 7.59
N LEU A 105 -4.36 -14.64 8.59
CA LEU A 105 -3.60 -13.46 9.03
C LEU A 105 -2.90 -12.74 7.87
N CYS A 106 -2.35 -13.50 6.91
CA CYS A 106 -1.68 -12.91 5.74
C CYS A 106 -2.64 -12.07 4.88
N ARG A 107 -3.89 -12.55 4.70
CA ARG A 107 -4.92 -11.81 3.96
C ARG A 107 -5.32 -10.52 4.69
N LEU A 108 -5.41 -10.57 6.02
CA LEU A 108 -5.65 -9.40 6.86
C LEU A 108 -4.51 -8.39 6.73
N LYS A 109 -3.25 -8.79 6.95
CA LYS A 109 -2.06 -7.91 6.80
C LYS A 109 -1.99 -7.28 5.41
N LYS A 110 -2.28 -8.07 4.36
CA LYS A 110 -2.32 -7.56 2.98
C LYS A 110 -3.44 -6.54 2.77
N ARG A 111 -4.59 -6.70 3.44
CA ARG A 111 -5.68 -5.72 3.42
C ARG A 111 -5.31 -4.44 4.16
N ALA A 112 -4.70 -4.57 5.35
CA ALA A 112 -4.22 -3.45 6.15
C ALA A 112 -3.24 -2.58 5.35
N CYS A 113 -2.21 -3.19 4.76
CA CYS A 113 -1.25 -2.49 3.90
C CYS A 113 -1.93 -1.80 2.69
N LYS A 114 -2.89 -2.47 2.03
CA LYS A 114 -3.59 -1.87 0.87
C LYS A 114 -4.46 -0.67 1.25
N LYS A 115 -4.96 -0.62 2.49
CA LYS A 115 -5.73 0.49 3.02
C LYS A 115 -4.85 1.59 3.62
N GLY A 116 -3.54 1.36 3.79
CA GLY A 116 -2.68 2.24 4.58
C GLY A 116 -3.12 2.35 6.05
N SER A 117 -3.81 1.32 6.57
CA SER A 117 -4.38 1.35 7.92
C SER A 117 -3.55 0.50 8.86
N HIS A 118 -3.06 1.12 9.93
CA HIS A 118 -2.36 0.46 11.03
C HIS A 118 -3.33 -0.09 12.10
N GLU A 119 -4.59 0.33 12.07
CA GLU A 119 -5.63 -0.08 13.03
C GLU A 119 -6.26 -1.44 12.69
N LEU A 120 -6.14 -1.90 11.43
CA LEU A 120 -6.65 -3.20 11.02
C LEU A 120 -5.72 -4.31 11.54
N ALA A 121 -6.07 -4.87 12.69
CA ALA A 121 -5.39 -5.96 13.36
C ALA A 121 -6.32 -7.17 13.51
N VAL A 122 -5.79 -8.29 14.02
CA VAL A 122 -6.62 -9.42 14.43
C VAL A 122 -7.32 -9.06 15.74
N ALA A 123 -8.64 -9.18 15.76
CA ALA A 123 -9.42 -9.15 17.00
C ALA A 123 -9.35 -10.51 17.71
N TYR A 124 -9.60 -11.61 16.98
CA TYR A 124 -9.49 -12.98 17.48
C TYR A 124 -9.31 -14.00 16.34
N ASN A 125 -8.85 -15.21 16.67
CA ASN A 125 -8.74 -16.32 15.72
C ASN A 125 -10.12 -16.94 15.44
N GLY A 126 -10.37 -17.35 14.20
CA GLY A 126 -11.66 -17.85 13.72
C GLY A 126 -12.38 -16.88 12.79
N HIS A 127 -13.56 -17.26 12.31
CA HIS A 127 -14.44 -16.32 11.61
C HIS A 127 -15.05 -15.33 12.61
N CYS A 128 -15.32 -14.10 12.17
CA CYS A 128 -16.13 -13.19 12.95
C CYS A 128 -17.51 -13.81 13.19
N GLN A 129 -17.93 -13.80 14.44
CA GLN A 129 -19.29 -14.15 14.82
C GLN A 129 -20.17 -12.96 14.46
N THR A 130 -21.15 -13.15 13.58
CA THR A 130 -22.30 -12.25 13.56
C THR A 130 -23.09 -12.57 14.82
N PRO A 131 -23.12 -11.69 15.83
CA PRO A 131 -24.04 -11.91 16.92
C PRO A 131 -25.45 -12.02 16.32
N PRO A 132 -26.27 -13.05 16.65
CA PRO A 132 -27.71 -12.86 16.55
C PRO A 132 -28.08 -11.57 17.29
N PRO A 133 -29.15 -10.86 16.89
CA PRO A 133 -29.50 -9.54 17.46
C PRO A 133 -29.66 -9.52 18.99
N SER A 134 -29.66 -10.68 19.65
CA SER A 134 -29.77 -10.89 21.10
C SER A 134 -28.47 -11.23 21.84
N SER A 135 -27.30 -11.29 21.19
CA SER A 135 -26.06 -11.69 21.87
C SER A 135 -25.21 -10.50 22.34
N PRO A 136 -24.59 -10.58 23.54
CA PRO A 136 -23.72 -9.54 24.06
C PRO A 136 -22.46 -9.39 23.20
N PRO A 137 -21.84 -8.18 23.17
CA PRO A 137 -20.62 -7.97 22.42
C PRO A 137 -19.51 -8.92 22.89
N PRO A 138 -18.61 -9.37 21.98
CA PRO A 138 -17.50 -10.23 22.37
C PRO A 138 -16.58 -9.49 23.37
N PRO A 139 -15.95 -10.22 24.32
CA PRO A 139 -15.02 -9.61 25.25
C PRO A 139 -13.82 -8.99 24.51
N PRO A 140 -13.19 -7.94 25.08
CA PRO A 140 -12.01 -7.34 24.48
C PRO A 140 -10.86 -8.36 24.39
N PRO A 141 -9.98 -8.26 23.37
CA PRO A 141 -8.82 -9.13 23.27
C PRO A 141 -7.89 -8.96 24.49
N PRO A 142 -7.15 -10.02 24.88
CA PRO A 142 -6.19 -9.92 25.97
C PRO A 142 -5.05 -8.94 25.62
N PRO A 143 -4.44 -8.29 26.62
CA PRO A 143 -3.29 -7.42 26.39
C PRO A 143 -2.13 -8.20 25.75
N PRO A 144 -1.31 -7.54 24.90
CA PRO A 144 -0.13 -8.17 24.33
C PRO A 144 0.84 -8.63 25.43
N PRO A 145 1.61 -9.71 25.21
CA PRO A 145 2.60 -10.16 26.17
C PRO A 145 3.68 -9.08 26.38
N PRO A 146 4.29 -9.01 27.59
CA PRO A 146 5.38 -8.08 27.85
C PRO A 146 6.57 -8.37 26.92
N PRO A 147 7.34 -7.33 26.53
CA PRO A 147 8.54 -7.52 25.72
C PRO A 147 9.55 -8.42 26.45
N PRO A 148 10.35 -9.22 25.71
CA PRO A 148 11.37 -10.05 26.33
C PRO A 148 12.40 -9.16 27.06
N PRO A 149 12.97 -9.65 28.18
CA PRO A 149 14.00 -8.90 28.90
C PRO A 149 15.22 -8.66 27.98
N PRO A 150 15.90 -7.51 28.12
CA PRO A 150 17.10 -7.24 27.35
C PRO A 150 18.14 -8.33 27.65
N THR A 151 18.61 -9.01 26.61
CA THR A 151 19.75 -9.93 26.71
C THR A 151 20.96 -9.14 27.17
N SER A 152 21.33 -9.31 28.45
CA SER A 152 22.60 -8.82 28.98
C SER A 152 23.71 -9.53 28.21
N GLN A 153 24.38 -8.80 27.32
CA GLN A 153 25.60 -9.30 26.70
C GLN A 153 26.65 -9.36 27.79
N ARG A 154 26.97 -10.58 28.23
CA ARG A 154 28.06 -10.87 29.15
C ARG A 154 29.36 -10.45 28.45
N ARG A 155 30.01 -9.41 28.97
CA ARG A 155 31.36 -9.01 28.56
C ARG A 155 32.40 -9.99 29.09
#